data_AF-A0A1V3WKP8-F1
#
_entry.id   AF-A0A1V3WKP8-F1
#
_cell.length_a   1.000
_cell.length_b   1.000
_cell.length_c   1.000
_cell.angle_alpha   90.00
_cell.angle_beta   90.00
_cell.angle_gamma   90.00
#
_symmetry.space_group_name_H-M   'P 1'
#
loop_
_entity.id
_entity.type
_entity.pdbx_description
1 polymer ?
#
loop_
_entity_poly.entity_id
_entity_poly.type
_entity_poly.pdbx_seq_one_letter_code
_entity_poly.pdbx_strand_id
1 'polypeptide(L)'
;MSVTIDPRRHDAVLFDSSFDSSADSAEPLIEQLREARLGTGVFSSSGDCRDVLDDAANRLAVRPGRCVVVAVDPAGATAARESGFALVIAVDRNGHGGALRYCGADAVVTDLRDVRVRTGDRRMSELPDALQAPGLTAHRPAVFFDFDGTLSDIVNDPDAARPVAGAAEALIQLAAQCPVAVLSGRDLADVTTRLGVPGSGMPAAMVSS
;
A
#
# COMPACT_ATOMS: atom_id res chain seq x y z
N MET A 1 12.06 -11.60 12.83
CA MET A 1 10.76 -10.96 12.55
C MET A 1 10.76 -10.68 11.05
N SER A 2 9.72 -11.08 10.32
CA SER A 2 9.67 -10.85 8.88
C SER A 2 9.02 -9.50 8.55
N VAL A 3 9.45 -8.89 7.45
CA VAL A 3 8.87 -7.65 6.90
C VAL A 3 8.30 -7.93 5.52
N THR A 4 7.18 -7.32 5.17
CA THR A 4 6.51 -7.54 3.88
C THR A 4 6.50 -6.27 3.04
N ILE A 5 7.01 -6.38 1.82
CA ILE A 5 6.89 -5.36 0.77
C ILE A 5 5.55 -5.60 0.06
N ASP A 6 4.67 -4.60 0.12
CA ASP A 6 3.33 -4.63 -0.47
C ASP A 6 3.26 -3.78 -1.76
N PRO A 7 3.03 -4.37 -2.95
CA PRO A 7 2.90 -3.63 -4.21
C PRO A 7 1.75 -2.60 -4.24
N ARG A 8 0.81 -2.66 -3.29
CA ARG A 8 -0.24 -1.65 -3.13
C ARG A 8 0.33 -0.37 -2.53
N ARG A 9 1.43 -0.45 -1.77
CA ARG A 9 2.07 0.67 -1.06
C ARG A 9 3.40 1.11 -1.68
N HIS A 10 4.05 0.22 -2.42
CA HIS A 10 5.38 0.43 -2.99
C HIS A 10 5.38 0.15 -4.49
N ASP A 11 6.25 0.83 -5.23
CA ASP A 11 6.42 0.69 -6.68
C ASP A 11 7.84 0.20 -7.05
N ALA A 12 8.82 0.39 -6.16
CA ALA A 12 10.20 -0.05 -6.38
C ALA A 12 10.96 -0.36 -5.09
N VAL A 13 12.07 -1.09 -5.23
CA VAL A 13 13.02 -1.43 -4.17
C VAL A 13 14.44 -1.08 -4.61
N LEU A 14 15.16 -0.34 -3.77
CA LEU A 14 16.59 -0.05 -3.93
C LEU A 14 17.40 -0.92 -2.97
N PHE A 15 18.37 -1.66 -3.50
CA PHE A 15 19.27 -2.48 -2.73
C PHE A 15 20.63 -1.81 -2.59
N ASP A 16 21.24 -1.93 -1.42
CA ASP A 16 22.64 -1.58 -1.24
C ASP A 16 23.52 -2.48 -2.14
N SER A 17 24.49 -1.90 -2.86
CA SER A 17 25.43 -2.62 -3.74
C SER A 17 26.20 -3.77 -3.07
N SER A 18 26.28 -3.78 -1.73
CA SER A 18 26.83 -4.89 -0.94
C SER A 18 26.05 -6.21 -1.06
N PHE A 19 24.88 -6.24 -1.69
CA PHE A 19 24.10 -7.44 -1.97
C PHE A 19 24.46 -8.14 -3.29
N ASP A 20 25.40 -7.62 -4.10
CA ASP A 20 25.82 -8.23 -5.37
C ASP A 20 26.72 -9.48 -5.20
N SER A 21 26.98 -9.93 -3.97
CA SER A 21 27.81 -11.11 -3.68
C SER A 21 26.97 -12.39 -3.58
N SER A 22 27.53 -13.55 -3.96
CA SER A 22 26.78 -14.82 -4.03
C SER A 22 26.25 -15.34 -2.68
N ALA A 23 26.90 -15.00 -1.57
CA ALA A 23 26.46 -15.42 -0.23
C ALA A 23 25.28 -14.58 0.30
N ASP A 24 25.17 -13.33 -0.16
CA ASP A 24 24.15 -12.36 0.26
C ASP A 24 23.27 -11.95 -0.94
N SER A 25 23.13 -12.84 -1.93
CA SER A 25 22.47 -12.52 -3.20
C SER A 25 21.02 -12.11 -2.97
N ALA A 26 20.68 -10.92 -3.49
CA ALA A 26 19.29 -10.44 -3.53
C ALA A 26 18.45 -11.11 -4.64
N GLU A 27 19.03 -11.97 -5.49
CA GLU A 27 18.37 -12.53 -6.67
C GLU A 27 17.02 -13.21 -6.39
N PRO A 28 16.86 -14.08 -5.37
CA PRO A 28 15.57 -14.71 -5.11
C PRO A 28 14.48 -13.70 -4.76
N LEU A 29 14.85 -12.64 -4.04
CA LEU A 29 13.93 -11.55 -3.69
C LEU A 29 13.64 -10.67 -4.90
N ILE A 30 14.64 -10.37 -5.74
CA ILE A 30 14.48 -9.63 -7.00
C ILE A 30 13.54 -10.36 -7.94
N GLU A 31 13.59 -11.69 -8.01
CA GLU A 31 12.66 -12.49 -8.81
C GLU A 31 11.22 -12.33 -8.30
N GLN A 32 10.99 -12.44 -6.99
CA GLN A 32 9.68 -12.20 -6.39
C GLN A 32 9.17 -10.77 -6.62
N LEU A 33 10.04 -9.78 -6.53
CA LEU A 33 9.71 -8.38 -6.82
C LEU A 33 9.32 -8.20 -8.29
N ARG A 34 10.00 -8.87 -9.21
CA ARG A 34 9.68 -8.85 -10.64
C ARG A 34 8.33 -9.51 -10.93
N GLU A 35 8.03 -10.65 -10.30
CA GLU A 35 6.71 -11.29 -10.39
C GLU A 35 5.60 -10.37 -9.87
N ALA A 36 5.88 -9.64 -8.79
CA ALA A 36 5.02 -8.60 -8.26
C ALA A 36 5.04 -7.28 -9.07
N ARG A 37 5.83 -7.22 -10.15
CA ARG A 37 6.02 -6.06 -11.05
C ARG A 37 6.53 -4.79 -10.35
N LEU A 38 7.37 -4.96 -9.33
CA LEU A 38 8.09 -3.87 -8.67
C LEU A 38 9.41 -3.61 -9.39
N GLY A 39 9.76 -2.33 -9.56
CA GLY A 39 11.07 -1.95 -10.07
C GLY A 39 12.18 -2.28 -9.07
N THR A 40 13.36 -2.64 -9.54
CA THR A 40 14.52 -2.90 -8.69
C THR A 40 15.69 -2.06 -9.15
N GLY A 41 16.40 -1.43 -8.21
CA GLY A 41 17.63 -0.69 -8.46
C GLY A 41 18.66 -0.94 -7.38
N VAL A 42 19.85 -0.40 -7.60
CA VAL A 42 20.97 -0.51 -6.67
C VAL A 42 21.47 0.88 -6.34
N PHE A 43 21.92 1.09 -5.10
CA PHE A 43 22.60 2.30 -4.66
C PHE A 43 23.88 1.93 -3.91
N SER A 44 24.82 2.88 -3.84
CA SER A 44 26.04 2.72 -3.05
C SER A 44 25.95 3.55 -1.78
N SER A 45 26.31 2.95 -0.66
CA SER A 45 26.46 3.62 0.63
C SER A 45 27.84 4.26 0.82
N SER A 46 28.79 4.08 -0.12
CA SER A 46 30.09 4.73 -0.06
C SER A 46 30.01 6.14 -0.67
N GLY A 47 29.78 7.15 0.17
CA GLY A 47 29.75 8.56 -0.22
C GLY A 47 28.49 9.29 0.23
N ASP A 48 28.09 10.30 -0.54
CA ASP A 48 26.85 11.05 -0.28
C ASP A 48 25.62 10.18 -0.62
N CYS A 49 25.17 9.41 0.37
CA CYS A 49 24.08 8.45 0.21
C CYS A 49 22.78 9.11 -0.25
N ARG A 50 22.55 10.38 0.10
CA ARG A 50 21.30 11.07 -0.19
C ARG A 50 21.14 11.31 -1.69
N ASP A 51 22.15 11.94 -2.31
CA ASP A 51 22.16 12.20 -3.75
C ASP A 51 22.10 10.91 -4.56
N VAL A 52 22.80 9.87 -4.10
CA VAL A 52 22.82 8.56 -4.78
C VAL A 52 21.45 7.86 -4.70
N LEU A 53 20.78 7.92 -3.55
CA LEU A 53 19.44 7.35 -3.39
C LEU A 53 18.40 8.11 -4.23
N ASP A 54 18.47 9.44 -4.24
CA ASP A 54 17.56 10.27 -5.02
C ASP A 54 17.76 10.02 -6.53
N ASP A 55 19.00 9.94 -7.00
CA ASP A 55 19.30 9.59 -8.40
C ASP A 55 18.82 8.17 -8.76
N ALA A 56 19.05 7.18 -7.88
CA ALA A 56 18.58 5.81 -8.09
C ALA A 56 17.06 5.72 -8.18
N ALA A 57 16.32 6.43 -7.31
CA ALA A 57 14.86 6.51 -7.36
C ALA A 57 14.37 7.21 -8.64
N ASN A 58 15.05 8.29 -9.05
CA ASN A 58 14.73 9.02 -10.28
C ASN A 58 14.92 8.16 -11.54
N ARG A 59 15.97 7.33 -11.61
CA ARG A 59 16.18 6.38 -12.72
C ARG A 59 15.07 5.34 -12.84
N LEU A 60 14.44 4.97 -11.72
CA LEU A 60 13.27 4.10 -11.70
C LEU A 60 11.95 4.85 -11.92
N ALA A 61 11.98 6.18 -12.02
CA ALA A 61 10.80 7.04 -12.11
C ALA A 61 9.80 6.84 -10.95
N VAL A 62 10.31 6.57 -9.73
CA VAL A 62 9.50 6.36 -8.53
C VAL A 62 9.77 7.44 -7.49
N ARG A 63 8.72 7.88 -6.79
CA ARG A 63 8.84 8.84 -5.68
C ARG A 63 9.36 8.14 -4.42
N PRO A 64 10.18 8.78 -3.57
CA PRO A 64 10.65 8.18 -2.31
C PRO A 64 9.51 7.58 -1.46
N GLY A 65 8.40 8.30 -1.30
CA GLY A 65 7.21 7.82 -0.57
C GLY A 65 6.47 6.62 -1.18
N ARG A 66 6.98 6.04 -2.27
CA ARG A 66 6.54 4.77 -2.88
C ARG A 66 7.70 3.80 -3.10
N CYS A 67 8.88 4.08 -2.57
CA CYS A 67 10.08 3.27 -2.78
C CYS A 67 10.58 2.69 -1.45
N VAL A 68 11.00 1.43 -1.48
CA VAL A 68 11.63 0.72 -0.36
C VAL A 68 13.14 0.80 -0.50
N VAL A 69 13.86 1.01 0.59
CA VAL A 69 15.32 0.89 0.64
C VAL A 69 15.71 -0.29 1.50
N VAL A 70 16.58 -1.15 0.98
CA VAL A 70 17.19 -2.27 1.70
C VAL A 70 18.67 -1.95 1.90
N ALA A 71 19.02 -1.56 3.12
CA ALA A 71 20.36 -1.10 3.49
C ALA A 71 21.08 -2.08 4.42
N VAL A 72 22.41 -2.10 4.37
CA VAL A 72 23.25 -2.78 5.38
C VAL A 72 23.98 -1.79 6.28
N ASP A 73 24.25 -0.58 5.78
CA ASP A 73 24.98 0.47 6.47
C ASP A 73 24.02 1.44 7.18
N PRO A 74 24.25 1.78 8.46
CA PRO A 74 23.62 2.91 9.14
C PRO A 74 23.53 4.21 8.33
N ALA A 75 24.54 4.55 7.53
CA ALA A 75 24.55 5.77 6.72
C ALA A 75 23.47 5.75 5.63
N GLY A 76 23.35 4.63 4.90
CA GLY A 76 22.32 4.45 3.89
C GLY A 76 20.90 4.43 4.48
N ALA A 77 20.73 3.78 5.65
CA ALA A 77 19.44 3.77 6.35
C ALA A 77 19.02 5.18 6.81
N THR A 78 19.96 5.96 7.36
CA THR A 78 19.70 7.33 7.79
C THR A 78 19.32 8.21 6.60
N ALA A 79 20.09 8.16 5.51
CA ALA A 79 19.82 8.95 4.31
C ALA A 79 18.45 8.61 3.69
N ALA A 80 18.11 7.32 3.60
CA ALA A 80 16.80 6.89 3.11
C ALA A 80 15.65 7.43 3.99
N ARG A 81 15.83 7.40 5.32
CA ARG A 81 14.82 7.89 6.25
C ARG A 81 14.64 9.41 6.15
N GLU A 82 15.72 10.15 5.93
CA GLU A 82 15.72 11.62 5.77
C GLU A 82 15.19 12.06 4.40
N SER A 83 15.38 11.25 3.35
CA SER A 83 14.80 11.47 2.01
C SER A 83 13.32 11.07 1.91
N GLY A 84 12.74 10.51 2.98
CA GLY A 84 11.31 10.19 3.03
C GLY A 84 10.94 8.97 2.20
N PHE A 85 11.83 7.97 2.13
CA PHE A 85 11.51 6.68 1.55
C PHE A 85 10.38 5.99 2.34
N ALA A 86 9.51 5.26 1.63
CA ALA A 86 8.28 4.72 2.19
C ALA A 86 8.50 3.65 3.26
N LEU A 87 9.59 2.90 3.11
CA LEU A 87 10.00 1.83 4.00
C LEU A 87 11.52 1.64 3.93
N VAL A 88 12.18 1.70 5.08
CA VAL A 88 13.62 1.45 5.22
C VAL A 88 13.81 0.13 5.97
N ILE A 89 14.34 -0.87 5.26
CA ILE A 89 14.66 -2.19 5.81
C ILE A 89 16.17 -2.28 5.97
N ALA A 90 16.65 -2.47 7.19
CA ALA A 90 18.07 -2.74 7.42
C ALA A 90 18.32 -4.24 7.59
N VAL A 91 19.40 -4.75 7.00
CA VAL A 91 19.85 -6.14 7.15
C VAL A 91 21.07 -6.17 8.08
N ASP A 92 20.87 -6.66 9.30
CA ASP A 92 21.91 -6.80 10.31
C ASP A 92 22.80 -8.02 10.03
N ARG A 93 23.85 -7.81 9.23
CA ARG A 93 24.85 -8.85 8.94
C ARG A 93 25.89 -9.02 10.06
N ASN A 94 26.09 -8.00 10.89
CA ASN A 94 27.24 -7.90 11.79
C ASN A 94 26.87 -7.87 13.29
N GLY A 95 25.61 -8.09 13.64
CA GLY A 95 25.12 -8.04 15.02
C GLY A 95 24.96 -6.62 15.58
N HIS A 96 24.80 -5.62 14.70
CA HIS A 96 24.64 -4.20 15.04
C HIS A 96 23.19 -3.71 14.92
N GLY A 97 22.19 -4.60 15.01
CA GLY A 97 20.78 -4.28 14.80
C GLY A 97 20.23 -3.16 15.68
N GLY A 98 20.82 -2.91 16.85
CA GLY A 98 20.49 -1.76 17.70
C GLY A 98 20.85 -0.41 17.08
N ALA A 99 22.02 -0.31 16.44
CA ALA A 99 22.44 0.92 15.76
C ALA A 99 21.57 1.20 14.51
N LEU A 100 21.25 0.15 13.75
CA LEU A 100 20.40 0.26 12.56
C LEU A 100 18.99 0.76 12.88
N ARG A 101 18.40 0.32 14.01
CA ARG A 101 17.11 0.85 14.49
C ARG A 101 17.21 2.32 14.89
N TYR A 102 18.30 2.70 15.55
CA TYR A 102 18.53 4.09 15.96
C TYR A 102 18.72 5.03 14.75
N CYS A 103 19.28 4.50 13.66
CA CYS A 103 19.49 5.20 12.39
C CYS A 103 18.24 5.29 11.49
N GLY A 104 17.04 4.99 12.02
CA GLY A 104 15.79 5.27 11.33
C GLY A 104 15.29 4.15 10.41
N ALA A 105 15.84 2.94 10.50
CA ALA A 105 15.25 1.79 9.84
C ALA A 105 13.87 1.45 10.45
N ASP A 106 12.84 1.35 9.61
CA ASP A 106 11.50 0.95 10.02
C ASP A 106 11.45 -0.53 10.44
N ALA A 107 12.28 -1.35 9.80
CA ALA A 107 12.46 -2.76 10.13
C ALA A 107 13.94 -3.15 10.09
N VAL A 108 14.31 -4.08 10.98
CA VAL A 108 15.63 -4.71 10.96
C VAL A 108 15.47 -6.22 10.91
N VAL A 109 16.05 -6.83 9.89
CA VAL A 109 16.09 -8.28 9.67
C VAL A 109 17.53 -8.77 9.73
N THR A 110 17.76 -10.05 10.00
CA THR A 110 19.10 -10.64 9.98
C THR A 110 19.47 -11.21 8.62
N ASP A 111 18.47 -11.41 7.75
CA ASP A 111 18.62 -12.09 6.47
C ASP A 111 17.57 -11.59 5.46
N LEU A 112 17.93 -11.50 4.18
CA LEU A 112 16.99 -11.11 3.12
C LEU A 112 15.81 -12.08 2.97
N ARG A 113 15.95 -13.35 3.39
CA ARG A 113 14.88 -14.35 3.40
C ARG A 113 13.74 -13.99 4.36
N ASP A 114 13.98 -13.09 5.31
CA ASP A 114 12.94 -12.55 6.19
C ASP A 114 12.18 -11.37 5.56
N VAL A 115 12.61 -10.89 4.40
CA VAL A 115 11.87 -9.95 3.57
C VAL A 115 10.94 -10.73 2.64
N ARG A 116 9.65 -10.48 2.75
CA ARG A 116 8.60 -11.10 1.95
C ARG A 116 8.04 -10.10 0.96
N VAL A 117 7.56 -10.59 -0.18
CA VAL A 117 6.81 -9.78 -1.15
C VAL A 117 5.39 -10.28 -1.16
N ARG A 118 4.43 -9.36 -1.04
CA ARG A 118 3.02 -9.70 -1.25
C ARG A 118 2.80 -9.96 -2.74
N THR A 119 2.39 -11.18 -3.07
CA THR A 119 2.09 -11.61 -4.43
C THR A 119 0.62 -12.06 -4.55
N GLY A 120 0.15 -12.30 -5.78
CA GLY A 120 -1.19 -12.83 -6.05
C GLY A 120 -2.27 -11.78 -6.31
N ASP A 121 -1.97 -10.50 -6.10
CA ASP A 121 -2.86 -9.41 -6.52
C ASP A 121 -2.78 -9.20 -8.04
N ARG A 122 -3.94 -8.98 -8.68
CA ARG A 122 -4.04 -8.62 -10.10
C ARG A 122 -4.12 -7.10 -10.25
N ARG A 123 -3.63 -6.55 -11.36
CA ARG A 123 -3.83 -5.13 -11.65
C ARG A 123 -5.29 -4.86 -11.94
N MET A 124 -5.75 -3.65 -11.61
CA MET A 124 -7.13 -3.22 -11.91
C MET A 124 -7.47 -3.40 -13.39
N SER A 125 -6.51 -3.12 -14.28
CA SER A 125 -6.65 -3.30 -15.74
C SER A 125 -6.81 -4.75 -16.21
N GLU A 126 -6.52 -5.72 -15.34
CA GLU A 126 -6.65 -7.15 -15.64
C GLU A 126 -7.96 -7.73 -15.10
N LEU A 127 -8.65 -7.01 -14.21
CA LEU A 127 -9.90 -7.47 -13.63
C LEU A 127 -11.04 -7.35 -14.65
N PRO A 128 -11.96 -8.34 -14.70
CA PRO A 128 -13.15 -8.22 -15.53
C PRO A 128 -14.06 -7.10 -14.98
N ASP A 129 -14.81 -6.46 -15.88
CA ASP A 129 -15.86 -5.53 -15.49
C ASP A 129 -16.93 -6.27 -14.67
N ALA A 130 -17.24 -5.75 -13.47
CA ALA A 130 -18.21 -6.34 -12.55
C ALA A 130 -19.63 -6.40 -13.12
N LEU A 131 -20.01 -5.48 -14.03
CA LEU A 131 -21.31 -5.49 -14.72
C LEU A 131 -21.40 -6.57 -15.79
N GLN A 132 -20.24 -7.04 -16.29
CA GLN A 132 -20.15 -8.08 -17.32
C GLN A 132 -19.76 -9.45 -16.71
N ALA A 133 -19.43 -9.48 -15.43
CA ALA A 133 -19.08 -10.71 -14.74
C ALA A 133 -20.31 -11.62 -14.57
N PRO A 134 -20.13 -12.95 -14.56
CA PRO A 134 -21.19 -13.86 -14.14
C PRO A 134 -21.72 -13.41 -12.77
N GLY A 135 -23.04 -13.43 -12.60
CA GLY A 135 -23.69 -12.98 -11.37
C GLY A 135 -23.10 -13.65 -10.12
N LEU A 136 -23.26 -12.97 -8.98
CA LEU A 136 -22.74 -13.45 -7.70
C LEU A 136 -23.22 -14.88 -7.42
N THR A 137 -22.29 -15.79 -7.16
CA THR A 137 -22.60 -17.18 -6.78
C THR A 137 -23.08 -17.30 -5.33
N ALA A 138 -22.86 -16.26 -4.53
CA ALA A 138 -23.32 -16.19 -3.15
C ALA A 138 -24.86 -16.13 -3.09
N HIS A 139 -25.46 -17.08 -2.38
CA HIS A 139 -26.93 -17.18 -2.30
C HIS A 139 -27.56 -16.10 -1.40
N ARG A 140 -26.78 -15.53 -0.48
CA ARG A 140 -27.17 -14.44 0.43
C ARG A 140 -25.95 -13.55 0.72
N PRO A 141 -25.57 -12.65 -0.20
CA PRO A 141 -24.42 -11.79 0.01
C PRO A 141 -24.69 -10.79 1.14
N ALA A 142 -23.62 -10.27 1.73
CA ALA A 142 -23.63 -8.98 2.40
C ALA A 142 -22.72 -8.06 1.58
N VAL A 143 -23.18 -6.84 1.28
CA VAL A 143 -22.48 -5.92 0.37
C VAL A 143 -21.91 -4.76 1.14
N PHE A 144 -20.62 -4.52 0.97
CA PHE A 144 -19.88 -3.47 1.65
C PHE A 144 -19.42 -2.45 0.61
N PHE A 145 -19.70 -1.18 0.85
CA PHE A 145 -19.28 -0.06 0.01
C PHE A 145 -18.33 0.83 0.79
N ASP A 146 -17.27 1.30 0.13
CA ASP A 146 -16.60 2.53 0.57
C ASP A 146 -17.45 3.74 0.17
N PHE A 147 -17.24 4.89 0.82
CA PHE A 147 -17.93 6.12 0.46
C PHE A 147 -17.15 6.92 -0.59
N ASP A 148 -16.00 7.47 -0.21
CA ASP A 148 -15.21 8.37 -1.06
C ASP A 148 -14.52 7.59 -2.19
N GLY A 149 -14.76 7.99 -3.44
CA GLY A 149 -14.25 7.30 -4.62
C GLY A 149 -15.01 6.04 -5.04
N THR A 150 -16.09 5.69 -4.34
CA THR A 150 -16.99 4.58 -4.70
C THR A 150 -18.44 5.04 -4.84
N LEU A 151 -19.05 5.53 -3.75
CA LEU A 151 -20.42 6.07 -3.77
C LEU A 151 -20.43 7.58 -4.07
N SER A 152 -19.33 8.26 -3.79
CA SER A 152 -19.06 9.67 -4.14
C SER A 152 -17.87 9.74 -5.08
N ASP A 153 -17.89 10.69 -6.03
CA ASP A 153 -16.69 11.01 -6.81
C ASP A 153 -15.56 11.53 -5.90
N ILE A 154 -14.30 11.30 -6.32
CA ILE A 154 -13.13 11.86 -5.64
C ILE A 154 -13.07 13.36 -5.94
N VAL A 155 -13.14 14.17 -4.88
CA VAL A 155 -13.09 15.64 -4.94
C VAL A 155 -11.91 16.19 -4.16
N ASN A 156 -11.37 17.33 -4.59
CA ASN A 156 -10.25 17.98 -3.89
C ASN A 156 -10.65 18.59 -2.54
N ASP A 157 -11.90 19.07 -2.44
CA ASP A 157 -12.48 19.57 -1.21
C ASP A 157 -13.32 18.45 -0.56
N PRO A 158 -12.88 17.87 0.57
CA PRO A 158 -13.62 16.80 1.24
C PRO A 158 -15.05 17.22 1.63
N ASP A 159 -15.30 18.50 1.90
CA ASP A 159 -16.62 18.98 2.28
C ASP A 159 -17.59 19.02 1.09
N ALA A 160 -17.07 19.03 -0.14
CA ALA A 160 -17.86 19.01 -1.36
C ALA A 160 -18.31 17.60 -1.79
N ALA A 161 -17.82 16.53 -1.16
CA ALA A 161 -18.12 15.15 -1.54
C ALA A 161 -19.63 14.84 -1.45
N ARG A 162 -20.23 14.30 -2.51
CA ARG A 162 -21.66 13.97 -2.54
C ARG A 162 -21.86 12.64 -3.23
N PRO A 163 -22.84 11.83 -2.80
CA PRO A 163 -23.18 10.62 -3.51
C PRO A 163 -23.48 10.92 -4.98
N VAL A 164 -23.01 10.06 -5.87
CA VAL A 164 -23.34 10.16 -7.29
C VAL A 164 -24.85 10.00 -7.48
N ALA A 165 -25.38 10.56 -8.56
CA ALA A 165 -26.81 10.54 -8.82
C ALA A 165 -27.37 9.10 -8.82
N GLY A 166 -28.40 8.86 -8.01
CA GLY A 166 -29.04 7.54 -7.88
C GLY A 166 -28.38 6.57 -6.89
N ALA A 167 -27.23 6.92 -6.30
CA ALA A 167 -26.53 6.03 -5.37
C ALA A 167 -27.34 5.74 -4.11
N ALA A 168 -27.96 6.76 -3.51
CA ALA A 168 -28.76 6.60 -2.29
C ALA A 168 -29.99 5.70 -2.55
N GLU A 169 -30.70 5.93 -3.64
CA GLU A 169 -31.86 5.13 -4.05
C GLU A 169 -31.47 3.67 -4.33
N ALA A 170 -30.34 3.46 -5.02
CA ALA A 170 -29.81 2.11 -5.29
C ALA A 170 -29.45 1.37 -3.99
N LEU A 171 -28.84 2.06 -3.03
CA LEU A 171 -28.53 1.46 -1.72
C LEU A 171 -29.80 1.06 -0.96
N ILE A 172 -30.86 1.89 -0.99
CA ILE A 172 -32.16 1.56 -0.36
C ILE A 172 -32.72 0.28 -0.99
N GLN A 173 -32.73 0.20 -2.33
CA GLN A 173 -33.23 -0.96 -3.06
C GLN A 173 -32.41 -2.22 -2.79
N LEU A 174 -31.10 -2.10 -2.67
CA LEU A 174 -30.21 -3.22 -2.37
C LEU A 174 -30.33 -3.70 -0.92
N ALA A 175 -30.48 -2.77 0.03
CA ALA A 175 -30.64 -3.06 1.45
C ALA A 175 -31.95 -3.82 1.75
N ALA A 176 -32.98 -3.65 0.92
CA ALA A 176 -34.20 -4.45 1.00
C ALA A 176 -33.99 -5.93 0.62
N GLN A 177 -32.91 -6.26 -0.08
CA GLN A 177 -32.62 -7.62 -0.57
C GLN A 177 -31.53 -8.32 0.25
N CYS A 178 -30.58 -7.57 0.80
CA CYS A 178 -29.45 -8.11 1.55
C CYS A 178 -28.86 -7.10 2.55
N PRO A 179 -28.09 -7.56 3.55
CA PRO A 179 -27.34 -6.65 4.41
C PRO A 179 -26.39 -5.79 3.59
N VAL A 180 -26.45 -4.48 3.78
CA VAL A 180 -25.53 -3.52 3.17
C VAL A 180 -24.74 -2.84 4.28
N ALA A 181 -23.51 -2.44 4.01
CA ALA A 181 -22.79 -1.55 4.91
C ALA A 181 -21.97 -0.53 4.11
N VAL A 182 -21.93 0.71 4.59
CA VAL A 182 -21.05 1.74 4.05
C VAL A 182 -19.95 2.02 5.07
N LEU A 183 -18.72 1.88 4.63
CA LEU A 183 -17.51 2.19 5.38
C LEU A 183 -16.99 3.55 4.93
N SER A 184 -16.55 4.37 5.88
CA SER A 184 -15.91 5.64 5.60
C SER A 184 -14.88 5.98 6.68
N GLY A 185 -13.87 6.78 6.32
CA GLY A 185 -13.01 7.46 7.27
C GLY A 185 -13.61 8.76 7.82
N ARG A 186 -14.80 9.15 7.35
CA ARG A 186 -15.56 10.31 7.84
C ARG A 186 -16.32 9.97 9.11
N ASP A 187 -16.63 11.00 9.90
CA ASP A 187 -17.54 10.87 11.04
C ASP A 187 -18.90 10.30 10.61
N LEU A 188 -19.47 9.47 11.47
CA LEU A 188 -20.73 8.78 11.23
C LEU A 188 -21.88 9.74 10.89
N ALA A 189 -21.95 10.91 11.53
CA ALA A 189 -22.98 11.91 11.26
C ALA A 189 -22.78 12.58 9.89
N ASP A 190 -21.53 12.81 9.48
CA ASP A 190 -21.21 13.39 8.17
C ASP A 190 -21.69 12.46 7.04
N VAL A 191 -21.28 11.19 7.07
CA VAL A 191 -21.64 10.23 6.01
C VAL A 191 -23.15 9.95 5.98
N THR A 192 -23.80 9.90 7.14
CA THR A 192 -25.26 9.71 7.26
C THR A 192 -26.02 10.89 6.66
N THR A 193 -25.56 12.12 6.93
CA THR A 193 -26.14 13.35 6.37
C THR A 193 -26.00 13.37 4.84
N ARG A 194 -24.81 13.01 4.31
CA ARG A 194 -24.54 13.02 2.88
C ARG A 194 -25.36 12.01 2.10
N LEU A 195 -25.59 10.82 2.64
CA LEU A 195 -26.43 9.80 2.01
C LEU A 195 -27.93 10.08 2.15
N GLY A 196 -28.32 11.10 2.91
CA GLY A 196 -29.72 11.52 3.05
C GLY A 196 -30.62 10.46 3.69
N VAL A 197 -30.04 9.53 4.44
CA VAL A 197 -30.75 8.38 5.02
C VAL A 197 -30.77 8.50 6.54
N PRO A 198 -31.95 8.45 7.19
CA PRO A 198 -32.02 8.46 8.64
C PRO A 198 -31.40 7.16 9.18
N GLY A 199 -30.51 7.27 10.17
CA GLY A 199 -29.80 6.13 10.80
C GLY A 199 -30.70 5.05 11.42
N SER A 200 -32.02 5.25 11.44
CA SER A 200 -33.03 4.30 11.92
C SER A 200 -33.88 3.67 10.80
N GLY A 201 -33.69 4.06 9.54
CA GLY A 201 -34.54 3.64 8.41
C GLY A 201 -33.84 2.81 7.33
N MET A 202 -32.51 2.67 7.40
CA MET A 202 -31.74 1.87 6.45
C MET A 202 -31.45 0.48 7.03
N PRO A 203 -31.65 -0.61 6.27
CA PRO A 203 -31.04 -1.92 6.57
C PRO A 203 -29.51 -1.93 6.36
N ALA A 204 -28.91 -0.77 6.06
CA ALA A 204 -27.48 -0.60 5.82
C ALA A 204 -26.76 -0.10 7.08
N ALA A 205 -25.75 -0.83 7.55
CA ALA A 205 -24.92 -0.42 8.67
C ALA A 205 -23.88 0.64 8.21
N MET A 206 -23.77 1.73 8.96
CA MET A 206 -22.74 2.75 8.72
C MET A 206 -21.58 2.52 9.68
N VAL A 207 -20.36 2.41 9.15
CA VAL A 207 -19.15 2.14 9.95
C VAL A 207 -18.12 3.25 9.70
N SER A 208 -17.83 4.02 10.74
CA SER A 208 -16.72 4.99 10.75
C SER A 208 -15.44 4.30 11.25
N SER A 209 -14.32 4.59 10.61
CA SER A 209 -12.99 4.09 10.98
C SER A 209 -12.20 5.09 11.81
#